data_AF-A0A7S1JL48-F1
#
_entry.id   AF-A0A7S1JL48-F1
#
_cell.length_a   1.000
_cell.length_b   1.000
_cell.length_c   1.000
_cell.angle_alpha   90.00
_cell.angle_beta   90.00
_cell.angle_gamma   90.00
#
_symmetry.space_group_name_H-M   'P 1'
#
loop_
_entity.id
_entity.type
_entity.pdbx_description
1 polymer ?
#
loop_
_entity_poly.entity_id
_entity_poly.type
_entity_poly.pdbx_seq_one_letter_code
_entity_poly.pdbx_strand_id
1 'polypeptide(L)'
;SFYSVSLPLFNKHTPTPLCVRQWRGHLDIVCRRAPSEVMDSQESPSSPADASEVGHQRGGPGLHHRWLATIDAHIAQQLTKRWVAHIPLVTGLTAFTTIFLCQLSAHFFCHTCIPRGSSPPVPLWAPTISLTGNHPPERFIYAVGFSATALVMVPCTLMACHLQVRLRAKWTRIVLSGGFLLVATAGLFIQGVIPLQPDILMLMYGDRMDKVTALSLVHLASAGVFFVCAFIHGALVTLLLMQHKSPLIRMPSRLLKLGCVLVFLVSIVISPALPHASAIERLNASGASQRLCVLCIIVFLSSYTLDMVQLRAAYLAGEEESPLTMPMPVRLGAPSHSKSPP
;
A
#
# COMPACT_ATOMS: atom_id res chain seq x y z
N SER A 1 -4.38 -29.53 40.96
CA SER A 1 -4.41 -29.31 42.41
C SER A 1 -5.31 -28.14 42.74
N PHE A 2 -6.20 -28.35 43.70
CA PHE A 2 -7.14 -27.39 44.28
C PHE A 2 -6.45 -26.10 44.74
N TYR A 3 -7.10 -24.95 44.53
CA TYR A 3 -7.36 -23.98 45.60
C TYR A 3 -8.67 -23.22 45.30
N SER A 4 -9.53 -23.25 46.31
CA SER A 4 -10.81 -22.57 46.46
C SER A 4 -10.60 -21.08 46.72
N VAL A 5 -11.42 -20.21 46.13
CA VAL A 5 -11.63 -18.84 46.63
C VAL A 5 -13.12 -18.51 46.60
N SER A 6 -13.58 -18.07 47.76
CA SER A 6 -14.94 -17.86 48.21
C SER A 6 -15.67 -16.69 47.53
N LEU A 7 -16.98 -16.87 47.35
CA LEU A 7 -17.97 -15.81 47.13
C LEU A 7 -18.10 -14.89 48.35
N PRO A 8 -18.47 -13.61 48.12
CA PRO A 8 -19.40 -12.93 49.00
C PRO A 8 -20.70 -12.54 48.27
N LEU A 9 -21.77 -13.09 48.82
CA LEU A 9 -23.10 -12.52 49.08
C LEU A 9 -23.51 -11.21 48.38
N PHE A 10 -24.60 -11.37 47.63
CA PHE A 10 -25.66 -10.41 47.34
C PHE A 10 -25.84 -9.32 48.41
N ASN A 11 -25.83 -8.06 47.98
CA ASN A 11 -26.65 -7.04 48.62
C ASN A 11 -27.64 -6.45 47.59
N LYS A 12 -28.92 -6.48 47.96
CA LYS A 12 -30.07 -6.03 47.19
C LYS A 12 -30.10 -4.51 47.19
N HIS A 13 -30.27 -3.89 46.02
CA HIS A 13 -31.21 -2.78 45.79
C HIS A 13 -31.18 -2.42 44.29
N THR A 14 -32.14 -2.97 43.55
CA THR A 14 -32.65 -2.41 42.28
C THR A 14 -33.57 -1.21 42.60
N PRO A 15 -33.71 -0.25 41.66
CA PRO A 15 -34.76 -0.41 40.66
C PRO A 15 -34.31 -0.09 39.22
N THR A 16 -34.61 -1.01 38.31
CA THR A 16 -34.98 -0.73 36.90
C THR A 16 -36.47 -0.35 36.86
N PRO A 17 -37.06 0.18 35.75
CA PRO A 17 -36.60 0.10 34.35
C PRO A 17 -36.76 1.39 33.50
N LEU A 18 -36.17 1.41 32.30
CA LEU A 18 -36.87 1.67 31.02
C LEU A 18 -35.91 1.53 29.82
N CYS A 19 -35.96 0.32 29.22
CA CYS A 19 -36.08 0.04 27.79
C CYS A 19 -35.38 0.96 26.76
N VAL A 20 -34.22 0.55 26.22
CA VAL A 20 -33.87 0.75 24.79
C VAL A 20 -33.05 -0.44 24.26
N ARG A 21 -33.73 -1.21 23.39
CA ARG A 21 -33.28 -2.08 22.29
C ARG A 21 -31.81 -2.51 22.23
N GLN A 22 -31.62 -3.79 22.52
CA GLN A 22 -30.45 -4.62 22.22
C GLN A 22 -30.41 -4.96 20.72
N TRP A 23 -29.43 -4.45 19.98
CA TRP A 23 -29.10 -4.95 18.64
C TRP A 23 -27.99 -6.00 18.76
N ARG A 24 -28.39 -7.29 18.75
CA ARG A 24 -27.47 -8.40 18.43
C ARG A 24 -27.52 -8.61 16.91
N GLY A 25 -26.50 -8.14 16.20
CA GLY A 25 -26.25 -8.54 14.83
C GLY A 25 -25.33 -9.76 14.81
N HIS A 26 -25.91 -10.96 14.86
CA HIS A 26 -25.27 -12.19 14.38
C HIS A 26 -25.31 -12.13 12.85
N LEU A 27 -24.14 -12.23 12.21
CA LEU A 27 -24.05 -12.36 10.76
C LEU A 27 -23.65 -13.80 10.47
N ASP A 28 -24.67 -14.67 10.44
CA ASP A 28 -24.58 -16.01 9.88
C ASP A 28 -24.47 -15.89 8.36
N ILE A 29 -23.29 -16.19 7.80
CA ILE A 29 -23.11 -16.31 6.35
C ILE A 29 -23.64 -17.68 5.94
N VAL A 30 -24.87 -17.68 5.45
CA VAL A 30 -25.52 -18.81 4.79
C VAL A 30 -24.85 -19.05 3.44
N CYS A 31 -24.06 -20.12 3.33
CA CYS A 31 -23.61 -20.67 2.05
C CYS A 31 -24.79 -21.28 1.30
N ARG A 32 -25.37 -20.55 0.34
CA ARG A 32 -26.31 -21.11 -0.64
C ARG A 32 -25.53 -21.82 -1.74
N ARG A 33 -25.61 -23.15 -1.71
CA ARG A 33 -25.27 -24.08 -2.81
C ARG A 33 -26.27 -23.86 -3.95
N ALA A 34 -25.79 -23.55 -5.15
CA ALA A 34 -26.61 -23.63 -6.36
C ALA A 34 -26.62 -25.07 -6.88
N PRO A 35 -27.75 -25.58 -7.39
CA PRO A 35 -27.89 -26.96 -7.83
C PRO A 35 -27.24 -27.20 -9.18
N SER A 36 -26.60 -28.36 -9.27
CA SER A 36 -26.15 -29.05 -10.46
C SER A 36 -27.32 -29.68 -11.19
N GLU A 37 -27.54 -29.31 -12.44
CA GLU A 37 -28.34 -30.11 -13.39
C GLU A 37 -27.46 -30.51 -14.58
N VAL A 38 -27.47 -31.82 -14.80
CA VAL A 38 -26.90 -32.55 -15.92
C VAL A 38 -28.05 -32.80 -16.89
N MET A 39 -27.86 -32.55 -18.19
CA MET A 39 -28.40 -33.43 -19.23
C MET A 39 -27.68 -33.24 -20.56
N ASP A 40 -27.24 -34.37 -21.11
CA ASP A 40 -26.66 -34.58 -22.43
C ASP A 40 -27.66 -34.34 -23.57
N SER A 41 -27.17 -33.90 -24.73
CA SER A 41 -27.62 -34.37 -26.06
C SER A 41 -26.56 -34.02 -27.11
N GLN A 42 -26.18 -35.01 -27.91
CA GLN A 42 -25.34 -34.92 -29.10
C GLN A 42 -26.08 -34.24 -30.27
N GLU A 43 -25.36 -33.50 -31.13
CA GLU A 43 -25.32 -33.73 -32.59
C GLU A 43 -24.34 -32.77 -33.31
N SER A 44 -23.34 -33.39 -33.95
CA SER A 44 -22.58 -33.16 -35.20
C SER A 44 -22.68 -31.88 -36.07
N PRO A 45 -21.69 -31.68 -36.98
CA PRO A 45 -21.16 -30.36 -37.38
C PRO A 45 -21.67 -29.85 -38.74
N SER A 46 -21.67 -28.53 -38.92
CA SER A 46 -21.78 -27.89 -40.24
C SER A 46 -20.91 -26.63 -40.34
N SER A 47 -20.02 -26.68 -41.33
CA SER A 47 -19.19 -25.69 -42.05
C SER A 47 -19.26 -24.18 -41.80
N PRO A 48 -18.18 -23.46 -42.20
CA PRO A 48 -17.95 -22.05 -41.92
C PRO A 48 -18.66 -21.16 -42.95
N ALA A 49 -19.25 -20.07 -42.47
CA ALA A 49 -19.76 -19.00 -43.32
C ALA A 49 -19.37 -17.65 -42.71
N ASP A 50 -18.60 -16.91 -43.51
CA ASP A 50 -18.45 -15.47 -43.59
C ASP A 50 -19.19 -14.64 -42.52
N ALA A 51 -18.42 -14.07 -41.61
CA ALA A 51 -18.78 -12.85 -40.92
C ALA A 51 -17.72 -11.80 -41.24
N SER A 52 -18.14 -10.86 -42.08
CA SER A 52 -17.40 -9.72 -42.59
C SER A 52 -16.48 -9.07 -41.57
N GLU A 53 -15.23 -8.82 -41.99
CA GLU A 53 -14.35 -7.82 -41.41
C GLU A 53 -15.06 -6.46 -41.41
N VAL A 54 -15.75 -6.15 -40.32
CA VAL A 54 -16.11 -4.78 -39.98
C VAL A 54 -14.80 -4.10 -39.58
N GLY A 55 -14.23 -3.36 -40.53
CA GLY A 55 -13.06 -2.52 -40.34
C GLY A 55 -13.27 -1.57 -39.16
N HIS A 56 -12.78 -1.97 -37.99
CA HIS A 56 -12.57 -1.06 -36.89
C HIS A 56 -11.44 -0.13 -37.28
N GLN A 57 -11.87 1.08 -37.64
CA GLN A 57 -11.05 2.27 -37.85
C GLN A 57 -9.90 2.30 -36.85
N ARG A 58 -8.70 2.55 -37.40
CA ARG A 58 -7.51 2.96 -36.67
C ARG A 58 -7.81 4.21 -35.83
N GLY A 59 -8.38 4.00 -34.64
CA GLY A 59 -8.39 5.01 -33.59
C GLY A 59 -6.93 5.32 -33.28
N GLY A 60 -6.53 6.59 -33.50
CA GLY A 60 -5.21 7.05 -33.09
C GLY A 60 -4.93 6.69 -31.62
N PRO A 61 -3.66 6.69 -31.18
CA PRO A 61 -3.32 6.31 -29.81
C PRO A 61 -4.21 7.11 -28.86
N GLY A 62 -5.09 6.38 -28.14
CA GLY A 62 -6.12 6.97 -27.30
C GLY A 62 -5.51 7.99 -26.34
N LEU A 63 -6.28 8.99 -25.92
CA LEU A 63 -5.84 10.10 -25.06
C LEU A 63 -4.93 9.66 -23.90
N HIS A 64 -5.22 8.49 -23.30
CA HIS A 64 -4.46 7.88 -22.22
C HIS A 64 -3.02 7.47 -22.58
N HIS A 65 -2.78 7.02 -23.81
CA HIS A 65 -1.43 6.69 -24.28
C HIS A 65 -0.57 7.95 -24.46
N ARG A 66 -1.18 9.06 -24.89
CA ARG A 66 -0.47 10.34 -25.03
C ARG A 66 -0.01 10.86 -23.68
N TRP A 67 -0.86 10.82 -22.66
CA TRP A 67 -0.51 11.30 -21.32
C TRP A 67 0.68 10.55 -20.70
N LEU A 68 0.70 9.21 -20.79
CA LEU A 68 1.83 8.43 -20.31
C LEU A 68 3.11 8.68 -21.10
N ALA A 69 3.01 8.86 -22.43
CA ALA A 69 4.16 9.23 -23.25
C ALA A 69 4.74 10.59 -22.84
N THR A 70 3.89 11.57 -22.51
CA THR A 70 4.34 12.87 -21.99
C THR A 70 5.05 12.73 -20.64
N ILE A 71 4.51 11.93 -19.72
CA ILE A 71 5.14 11.67 -18.43
C ILE A 71 6.48 10.97 -18.61
N ASP A 72 6.53 9.95 -19.47
CA ASP A 72 7.74 9.18 -19.75
C ASP A 72 8.84 10.07 -20.32
N ALA A 73 8.52 10.89 -21.32
CA ALA A 73 9.45 11.84 -21.92
C ALA A 73 9.93 12.88 -20.90
N HIS A 74 9.03 13.43 -20.08
CA HIS A 74 9.40 14.40 -19.06
C HIS A 74 10.36 13.79 -18.01
N ILE A 75 10.07 12.59 -17.52
CA ILE A 75 10.93 11.93 -16.53
C ILE A 75 12.26 11.52 -17.14
N ALA A 76 12.28 11.01 -18.37
CA ALA A 76 13.52 10.72 -19.10
C ALA A 76 14.39 11.99 -19.20
N GLN A 77 13.79 13.13 -19.56
CA GLN A 77 14.49 14.42 -19.59
C GLN A 77 15.02 14.81 -18.21
N GLN A 78 14.23 14.67 -17.14
CA GLN A 78 14.67 15.02 -15.78
C GLN A 78 15.74 14.07 -15.25
N LEU A 79 15.70 12.78 -15.58
CA LEU A 79 16.67 11.77 -15.12
C LEU A 79 18.09 12.02 -15.64
N THR A 80 18.27 12.87 -16.65
CA THR A 80 19.60 13.38 -17.03
C THR A 80 20.29 14.06 -15.84
N LYS A 81 19.52 14.74 -14.98
CA LYS A 81 19.99 15.35 -13.73
C LYS A 81 20.23 14.28 -12.67
N ARG A 82 21.47 14.22 -12.17
CA ARG A 82 21.92 13.19 -11.21
C ARG A 82 21.03 13.07 -9.96
N TRP A 83 20.55 14.18 -9.42
CA TRP A 83 19.80 14.20 -8.16
C TRP A 83 18.40 13.57 -8.28
N VAL A 84 17.79 13.59 -9.47
CA VAL A 84 16.41 13.09 -9.69
C VAL A 84 16.32 11.59 -9.42
N ALA A 85 17.36 10.82 -9.76
CA ALA A 85 17.42 9.38 -9.48
C ALA A 85 17.39 9.04 -7.98
N HIS A 86 17.70 10.01 -7.10
CA HIS A 86 17.76 9.84 -5.65
C HIS A 86 16.47 10.26 -4.92
N ILE A 87 15.44 10.75 -5.62
CA ILE A 87 14.14 11.11 -5.01
C ILE A 87 13.52 9.94 -4.20
N PRO A 88 13.52 8.68 -4.67
CA PRO A 88 12.97 7.58 -3.88
C PRO A 88 13.72 7.34 -2.56
N LEU A 89 15.05 7.44 -2.57
CA LEU A 89 15.87 7.37 -1.35
C LEU A 89 15.57 8.53 -0.40
N VAL A 90 15.43 9.77 -0.92
CA VAL A 90 15.04 10.92 -0.09
C VAL A 90 13.67 10.67 0.55
N THR A 91 12.70 10.13 -0.20
CA THR A 91 11.38 9.75 0.34
C THR A 91 11.52 8.82 1.54
N GLY A 92 12.31 7.74 1.39
CA GLY A 92 12.53 6.77 2.45
C GLY A 92 13.28 7.35 3.66
N LEU A 93 14.30 8.19 3.44
CA LEU A 93 15.02 8.87 4.51
C LEU A 93 14.10 9.82 5.29
N THR A 94 13.23 10.56 4.59
CA THR A 94 12.28 11.47 5.24
C THR A 94 11.31 10.71 6.15
N ALA A 95 10.79 9.57 5.68
CA ALA A 95 9.94 8.69 6.45
C ALA A 95 10.67 8.10 7.67
N PHE A 96 11.87 7.57 7.46
CA PHE A 96 12.68 6.96 8.51
C PHE A 96 13.04 7.98 9.61
N THR A 97 13.53 9.16 9.22
CA THR A 97 13.86 10.24 10.14
C THR A 97 12.63 10.69 10.94
N THR A 98 11.46 10.81 10.30
CA THR A 98 10.21 11.16 10.99
C THR A 98 9.88 10.14 12.10
N ILE A 99 9.90 8.84 11.77
CA ILE A 99 9.60 7.77 12.73
C ILE A 99 10.64 7.74 13.86
N PHE A 100 11.91 7.89 13.51
CA PHE A 100 13.00 7.89 14.48
C PHE A 100 12.89 9.06 15.46
N LEU A 101 12.64 10.27 14.97
CA LEU A 101 12.46 11.46 15.82
C LEU A 101 11.23 11.32 16.71
N CYS A 102 10.10 10.86 16.18
CA CYS A 102 8.89 10.59 16.97
C CYS A 102 9.17 9.59 18.09
N GLN A 103 9.86 8.48 17.79
CA GLN A 103 10.24 7.47 18.77
C GLN A 103 11.17 8.03 19.84
N LEU A 104 12.19 8.79 19.43
CA LEU A 104 13.17 9.37 20.33
C LEU A 104 12.50 10.34 21.30
N SER A 105 11.65 11.23 20.79
CA SER A 105 10.86 12.16 21.59
C SER A 105 9.93 11.43 22.57
N ALA A 106 9.15 10.45 22.09
CA ALA A 106 8.23 9.68 22.94
C ALA A 106 8.95 8.94 24.08
N HIS A 107 10.18 8.46 23.83
CA HIS A 107 11.01 7.82 24.85
C HIS A 107 11.53 8.82 25.88
N PHE A 108 12.06 9.97 25.45
CA PHE A 108 12.53 11.03 26.35
C PHE A 108 11.43 11.58 27.26
N PHE A 109 10.20 11.67 26.77
CA PHE A 109 9.05 12.18 27.55
C PHE A 109 8.19 11.09 28.21
N CYS A 110 8.65 9.82 28.19
CA CYS A 110 8.02 8.68 28.88
C CYS A 110 6.55 8.42 28.50
N HIS A 111 6.15 8.72 27.26
CA HIS A 111 4.76 8.59 26.80
C HIS A 111 4.36 7.17 26.37
N THR A 112 5.30 6.22 26.33
CA THR A 112 5.06 4.84 25.89
C THR A 112 4.57 3.91 27.00
N CYS A 113 3.92 4.47 28.01
CA CYS A 113 3.60 3.82 29.28
C CYS A 113 2.08 3.63 29.43
N ILE A 114 1.64 2.43 29.81
CA ILE A 114 0.23 2.18 30.14
C ILE A 114 0.04 2.37 31.65
N PRO A 115 -0.70 3.39 32.11
CA PRO A 115 -0.99 3.56 33.53
C PRO A 115 -1.96 2.46 33.99
N ARG A 116 -1.55 1.69 35.00
CA ARG A 116 -2.42 0.74 35.70
C ARG A 116 -2.79 1.35 37.05
N GLY A 117 -4.09 1.44 37.34
CA GLY A 117 -4.66 2.21 38.47
C GLY A 117 -4.10 1.95 39.89
N SER A 118 -3.19 0.99 40.07
CA SER A 118 -2.48 0.73 41.33
C SER A 118 -1.08 0.13 41.14
N SER A 119 -0.53 0.12 39.92
CA SER A 119 0.78 -0.45 39.59
C SER A 119 1.63 0.55 38.81
N PRO A 120 2.97 0.47 38.91
CA PRO A 120 3.83 1.31 38.07
C PRO A 120 3.46 1.09 36.59
N PRO A 121 3.51 2.17 35.79
CA PRO A 121 3.17 2.08 34.37
C PRO A 121 4.05 1.03 33.69
N VAL A 122 3.44 0.21 32.84
CA VAL A 122 4.19 -0.80 32.09
C VAL A 122 4.64 -0.19 30.76
N PRO A 123 5.95 -0.14 30.48
CA PRO A 123 6.45 0.41 29.23
C PRO A 123 6.17 -0.54 28.05
N LEU A 124 5.78 0.02 26.92
CA LEU A 124 5.73 -0.67 25.63
C LEU A 124 7.10 -0.62 24.97
N TRP A 125 7.69 -1.77 24.65
CA TRP A 125 8.98 -1.86 23.98
C TRP A 125 8.88 -1.66 22.46
N ALA A 126 7.71 -1.94 21.87
CA ALA A 126 7.41 -1.65 20.47
C ALA A 126 6.00 -1.06 20.33
N PRO A 127 5.79 0.22 20.69
CA PRO A 127 4.51 0.87 20.47
C PRO A 127 4.24 1.00 18.96
N THR A 128 2.97 0.97 18.55
CA THR A 128 2.57 1.25 17.16
C THR A 128 3.04 2.65 16.73
N ILE A 129 3.33 2.84 15.44
CA ILE A 129 3.91 4.12 14.94
C ILE A 129 3.01 5.31 15.28
N SER A 130 1.69 5.19 15.11
CA SER A 130 0.75 6.27 15.42
C SER A 130 0.72 6.67 16.91
N LEU A 131 1.15 5.78 17.82
CA LEU A 131 1.28 6.11 19.24
C LEU A 131 2.53 6.93 19.54
N THR A 132 3.53 6.89 18.67
CA THR A 132 4.74 7.72 18.86
C THR A 132 4.56 9.16 18.40
N GLY A 133 3.36 9.54 17.93
CA GLY A 133 3.04 10.89 17.46
C GLY A 133 1.72 11.43 18.00
N ASN A 134 1.22 10.90 19.12
CA ASN A 134 -0.10 11.25 19.65
C ASN A 134 -0.05 12.43 20.65
N HIS A 135 1.04 12.64 21.40
CA HIS A 135 1.19 13.78 22.33
C HIS A 135 2.13 14.87 21.77
N PRO A 136 2.06 16.12 22.26
CA PRO A 136 3.07 17.14 21.97
C PRO A 136 4.38 16.89 22.73
N PRO A 137 5.56 17.16 22.14
CA PRO A 137 5.80 17.80 20.84
C PRO A 137 5.81 16.87 19.62
N GLU A 138 5.87 15.55 19.81
CA GLU A 138 6.02 14.56 18.74
C GLU A 138 4.86 14.56 17.74
N ARG A 139 3.66 14.98 18.15
CA ARG A 139 2.50 15.17 17.27
C ARG A 139 2.77 16.16 16.14
N PHE A 140 3.52 17.22 16.41
CA PHE A 140 3.92 18.17 15.37
C PHE A 140 4.92 17.54 14.41
N ILE A 141 5.93 16.83 14.95
CA ILE A 141 6.95 16.11 14.17
C ILE A 141 6.28 15.07 13.26
N TYR A 142 5.33 14.31 13.81
CA TYR A 142 4.54 13.31 13.09
C TYR A 142 3.77 13.95 11.93
N ALA A 143 2.99 15.01 12.21
CA ALA A 143 2.15 15.64 11.19
C ALA A 143 2.97 16.24 10.05
N VAL A 144 4.02 17.01 10.37
CA VAL A 144 4.90 17.62 9.37
C VAL A 144 5.68 16.56 8.61
N GLY A 145 6.27 15.59 9.32
CA GLY A 145 7.14 14.58 8.73
C GLY A 145 6.39 13.62 7.79
N PHE A 146 5.22 13.13 8.19
CA PHE A 146 4.41 12.27 7.32
C PHE A 146 3.78 13.04 6.15
N SER A 147 3.37 14.29 6.35
CA SER A 147 2.90 15.15 5.25
C SER A 147 4.01 15.42 4.24
N ALA A 148 5.21 15.77 4.71
CA ALA A 148 6.38 15.95 3.86
C ALA A 148 6.74 14.67 3.10
N THR A 149 6.73 13.53 3.79
CA THR A 149 6.97 12.21 3.16
C THR A 149 5.96 11.95 2.04
N ALA A 150 4.66 12.21 2.27
CA ALA A 150 3.63 12.04 1.25
C ALA A 150 3.86 12.94 0.03
N LEU A 151 4.24 14.21 0.24
CA LEU A 151 4.54 15.13 -0.86
C LEU A 151 5.73 14.66 -1.71
N VAL A 152 6.78 14.14 -1.09
CA VAL A 152 7.95 13.58 -1.82
C VAL A 152 7.63 12.22 -2.46
N MET A 153 6.62 11.49 -1.98
CA MET A 153 6.18 10.23 -2.57
C MET A 153 5.42 10.42 -3.91
N VAL A 154 4.87 11.61 -4.17
CA VAL A 154 4.23 11.94 -5.46
C VAL A 154 5.19 11.79 -6.66
N PRO A 155 6.35 12.46 -6.72
CA PRO A 155 7.30 12.25 -7.80
C PRO A 155 7.86 10.82 -7.81
N CYS A 156 8.00 10.15 -6.66
CA CYS A 156 8.36 8.73 -6.61
C CYS A 156 7.34 7.85 -7.37
N THR A 157 6.05 8.17 -7.28
CA THR A 157 4.99 7.49 -8.03
C THR A 157 5.16 7.63 -9.54
N LEU A 158 5.46 8.85 -9.99
CA LEU A 158 5.73 9.11 -11.40
C LEU A 158 6.95 8.30 -11.90
N MET A 159 8.01 8.23 -11.10
CA MET A 159 9.20 7.42 -11.41
C MET A 159 8.90 5.91 -11.44
N ALA A 160 8.04 5.42 -10.55
CA ALA A 160 7.59 4.03 -10.56
C ALA A 160 6.77 3.70 -11.83
N CYS A 161 5.92 4.63 -12.30
CA CYS A 161 5.21 4.50 -13.58
C CYS A 161 6.19 4.49 -14.75
N HIS A 162 7.15 5.41 -14.77
CA HIS A 162 8.21 5.47 -15.79
C HIS A 162 8.98 4.16 -15.90
N LEU A 163 9.40 3.58 -14.77
CA LEU A 163 10.07 2.27 -14.78
C LEU A 163 9.21 1.21 -15.48
N GLN A 164 7.92 1.15 -15.16
CA GLN A 164 7.02 0.16 -15.75
C GLN A 164 6.80 0.38 -17.25
N VAL A 165 6.78 1.64 -17.72
CA VAL A 165 6.78 1.96 -19.16
C VAL A 165 8.04 1.42 -19.83
N ARG A 166 9.22 1.64 -19.23
CA ARG A 166 10.50 1.13 -19.76
C ARG A 166 10.60 -0.39 -19.75
N LEU A 167 9.93 -1.05 -18.81
CA LEU A 167 9.78 -2.50 -18.79
C LEU A 167 8.71 -3.03 -19.76
N ARG A 168 8.10 -2.15 -20.56
CA ARG A 168 7.02 -2.48 -21.51
C ARG A 168 5.83 -3.17 -20.82
N ALA A 169 5.53 -2.78 -19.59
CA ALA A 169 4.39 -3.30 -18.87
C ALA A 169 3.07 -2.94 -19.57
N LYS A 170 2.08 -3.82 -19.46
CA LYS A 170 0.72 -3.53 -19.96
C LYS A 170 0.19 -2.26 -19.29
N TRP A 171 -0.50 -1.41 -20.06
CA TRP A 171 -1.07 -0.14 -19.60
C TRP A 171 -1.90 -0.28 -18.32
N THR A 172 -2.75 -1.30 -18.26
CA THR A 172 -3.60 -1.59 -17.10
C THR A 172 -2.78 -1.81 -15.84
N ARG A 173 -1.62 -2.47 -15.93
CA ARG A 173 -0.72 -2.71 -14.79
C ARG A 173 -0.05 -1.42 -14.33
N ILE A 174 0.38 -0.56 -15.28
CA ILE A 174 0.99 0.74 -14.98
C ILE A 174 0.01 1.62 -14.21
N VAL A 175 -1.21 1.78 -14.75
CA VAL A 175 -2.25 2.61 -14.14
C VAL A 175 -2.69 2.06 -12.79
N LEU A 176 -2.88 0.74 -12.68
CA LEU A 176 -3.29 0.12 -11.43
C LEU A 176 -2.21 0.27 -10.35
N SER A 177 -0.97 -0.07 -10.68
CA SER A 177 0.16 0.04 -9.75
C SER A 177 0.43 1.48 -9.33
N GLY A 178 0.46 2.42 -10.28
CA GLY A 178 0.63 3.85 -10.00
C GLY A 178 -0.54 4.43 -9.20
N GLY A 179 -1.78 4.04 -9.54
CA GLY A 179 -2.98 4.42 -8.82
C GLY A 179 -2.97 3.97 -7.36
N PHE A 180 -2.57 2.73 -7.09
CA PHE A 180 -2.42 2.25 -5.71
C PHE A 180 -1.35 3.04 -4.94
N LEU A 181 -0.22 3.38 -5.55
CA LEU A 181 0.79 4.19 -4.86
C LEU A 181 0.30 5.63 -4.60
N LEU A 182 -0.47 6.23 -5.51
CA LEU A 182 -1.12 7.53 -5.29
C LEU A 182 -2.14 7.47 -4.15
N VAL A 183 -3.00 6.44 -4.11
CA VAL A 183 -3.97 6.25 -3.04
C VAL A 183 -3.26 6.02 -1.70
N ALA A 184 -2.16 5.26 -1.69
CA ALA A 184 -1.31 5.11 -0.51
C ALA A 184 -0.74 6.47 -0.07
N THR A 185 -0.29 7.30 -1.01
CA THR A 185 0.19 8.66 -0.75
C THR A 185 -0.87 9.53 -0.09
N ALA A 186 -2.10 9.49 -0.60
CA ALA A 186 -3.22 10.21 0.00
C ALA A 186 -3.53 9.70 1.42
N GLY A 187 -3.53 8.37 1.63
CA GLY A 187 -3.71 7.78 2.95
C GLY A 187 -2.65 8.23 3.96
N LEU A 188 -1.38 8.25 3.54
CA LEU A 188 -0.24 8.72 4.35
C LEU A 188 -0.36 10.19 4.72
N PHE A 189 -0.81 11.04 3.78
CA PHE A 189 -1.04 12.45 4.03
C PHE A 189 -2.17 12.67 5.04
N ILE A 190 -3.32 12.01 4.83
CA ILE A 190 -4.50 12.13 5.69
C ILE A 190 -4.18 11.68 7.13
N GLN A 191 -3.55 10.52 7.30
CA GLN A 191 -3.18 10.04 8.64
C GLN A 191 -2.09 10.90 9.30
N GLY A 192 -1.23 11.57 8.51
CA GLY A 192 -0.27 12.54 9.02
C GLY A 192 -0.95 13.78 9.59
N VAL A 193 -1.89 14.37 8.83
CA VAL A 193 -2.58 15.61 9.23
C VAL A 193 -3.63 15.37 10.33
N ILE A 194 -4.26 14.20 10.35
CA ILE A 194 -5.26 13.83 11.35
C ILE A 194 -4.61 12.90 12.37
N PRO A 195 -4.14 13.39 13.52
CA PRO A 195 -3.44 12.57 14.51
C PRO A 195 -4.42 11.68 15.28
N LEU A 196 -3.88 10.58 15.80
CA LEU A 196 -4.61 9.64 16.63
C LEU A 196 -4.95 10.27 18.00
N GLN A 197 -6.11 9.92 18.57
CA GLN A 197 -6.48 10.42 19.90
C GLN A 197 -5.46 10.00 20.99
N PRO A 198 -5.13 10.87 21.95
CA PRO A 198 -4.07 10.61 22.94
C PRO A 198 -4.35 9.40 23.84
N ASP A 199 -5.62 9.13 24.14
CA ASP A 199 -6.12 8.13 25.08
C ASP A 199 -6.51 6.79 24.41
N ILE A 200 -6.18 6.61 23.13
CA ILE A 200 -6.58 5.42 22.35
C ILE A 200 -6.15 4.09 22.99
N LEU A 201 -5.01 4.04 23.68
CA LEU A 201 -4.55 2.84 24.38
C LEU A 201 -5.44 2.48 25.57
N MET A 202 -5.91 3.49 26.31
CA MET A 202 -6.86 3.28 27.40
C MET A 202 -8.23 2.87 26.87
N LEU A 203 -8.62 3.37 25.70
CA LEU A 203 -9.89 3.05 25.07
C LEU A 203 -9.93 1.63 24.45
N MET A 204 -8.78 1.17 23.93
CA MET A 204 -8.67 -0.17 23.33
C MET A 204 -8.59 -1.29 24.39
N TYR A 205 -8.11 -1.01 25.60
CA TYR A 205 -7.78 -2.06 26.59
C TYR A 205 -8.10 -1.74 28.06
N GLY A 206 -8.65 -0.56 28.38
CA GLY A 206 -8.99 -0.13 29.74
C GLY A 206 -10.47 0.20 29.93
N ASP A 207 -10.93 0.15 31.18
CA ASP A 207 -12.30 0.28 31.72
C ASP A 207 -13.14 1.51 31.31
N ARG A 208 -12.68 2.34 30.36
CA ARG A 208 -13.45 3.50 29.90
C ARG A 208 -14.32 3.13 28.71
N MET A 209 -15.63 3.26 28.90
CA MET A 209 -16.66 3.16 27.85
C MET A 209 -16.70 4.40 26.92
N ASP A 210 -15.64 5.21 26.91
CA ASP A 210 -15.57 6.37 26.03
C ASP A 210 -15.53 5.89 24.57
N LYS A 211 -16.24 6.60 23.69
CA LYS A 211 -16.37 6.19 22.29
C LYS A 211 -15.14 6.63 21.51
N VAL A 212 -14.65 5.77 20.61
CA VAL A 212 -13.62 6.14 19.62
C VAL A 212 -14.09 7.38 18.86
N THR A 213 -13.27 8.42 18.83
CA THR A 213 -13.61 9.65 18.09
C THR A 213 -13.65 9.39 16.59
N ALA A 214 -14.53 10.11 15.87
CA ALA A 214 -14.61 10.01 14.41
C ALA A 214 -13.25 10.30 13.73
N LEU A 215 -12.46 11.24 14.27
CA LEU A 215 -11.12 11.55 13.77
C LEU A 215 -10.15 10.36 13.89
N SER A 216 -10.20 9.63 15.01
CA SER A 216 -9.37 8.42 15.19
C SER A 216 -9.78 7.29 14.25
N LEU A 217 -11.08 7.17 13.94
CA LEU A 217 -11.56 6.24 12.92
C LEU A 217 -11.01 6.61 11.53
N VAL A 218 -11.02 7.91 11.18
CA VAL A 218 -10.44 8.39 9.91
C VAL A 218 -8.94 8.15 9.86
N HIS A 219 -8.20 8.41 10.93
CA HIS A 219 -6.76 8.11 11.02
C HIS A 219 -6.49 6.62 10.79
N LEU A 220 -7.19 5.74 11.52
CA LEU A 220 -7.00 4.29 11.41
C LEU A 220 -7.37 3.76 10.02
N ALA A 221 -8.48 4.25 9.45
CA ALA A 221 -8.91 3.87 8.11
C ALA A 221 -7.91 4.33 7.03
N SER A 222 -7.42 5.58 7.11
CA SER A 222 -6.44 6.11 6.15
C SER A 222 -5.07 5.43 6.27
N ALA A 223 -4.63 5.08 7.47
CA ALA A 223 -3.45 4.24 7.69
C ALA A 223 -3.64 2.83 7.08
N GLY A 224 -4.82 2.22 7.27
CA GLY A 224 -5.17 0.95 6.65
C GLY A 224 -5.12 0.99 5.12
N VAL A 225 -5.70 2.03 4.51
CA VAL A 225 -5.63 2.28 3.06
C VAL A 225 -4.18 2.44 2.61
N PHE A 226 -3.35 3.19 3.33
CA PHE A 226 -1.93 3.32 3.04
C PHE A 226 -1.22 1.96 2.98
N PHE A 227 -1.35 1.13 4.01
CA PHE A 227 -0.69 -0.19 4.05
C PHE A 227 -1.15 -1.12 2.94
N VAL A 228 -2.47 -1.25 2.73
CA VAL A 228 -3.04 -2.16 1.73
C VAL A 228 -2.63 -1.73 0.31
N CYS A 229 -2.76 -0.45 -0.01
CA CYS A 229 -2.42 0.04 -1.34
C CYS A 229 -0.91 0.00 -1.60
N ALA A 230 -0.07 0.34 -0.61
CA ALA A 230 1.38 0.20 -0.74
C ALA A 230 1.81 -1.26 -0.96
N PHE A 231 1.17 -2.20 -0.27
CA PHE A 231 1.42 -3.63 -0.48
C PHE A 231 1.03 -4.10 -1.87
N ILE A 232 -0.18 -3.77 -2.34
CA ILE A 232 -0.65 -4.17 -3.68
C ILE A 232 0.27 -3.58 -4.77
N HIS A 233 0.65 -2.30 -4.64
CA HIS A 233 1.64 -1.67 -5.51
C HIS A 233 2.96 -2.46 -5.51
N GLY A 234 3.51 -2.74 -4.33
CA GLY A 234 4.78 -3.46 -4.19
C GLY A 234 4.73 -4.88 -4.79
N ALA A 235 3.64 -5.60 -4.56
CA ALA A 235 3.40 -6.93 -5.11
C ALA A 235 3.31 -6.90 -6.65
N LEU A 236 2.55 -5.97 -7.23
CA LEU A 236 2.40 -5.84 -8.68
C LEU A 236 3.74 -5.53 -9.37
N VAL A 237 4.53 -4.61 -8.80
CA VAL A 237 5.84 -4.25 -9.35
C VAL A 237 6.84 -5.40 -9.20
N THR A 238 6.85 -6.07 -8.05
CA THR A 238 7.72 -7.23 -7.83
C THR A 238 7.40 -8.35 -8.82
N LEU A 239 6.12 -8.66 -9.01
CA LEU A 239 5.70 -9.66 -10.00
C LEU A 239 6.13 -9.27 -11.42
N LEU A 240 5.96 -8.00 -11.79
CA LEU A 240 6.43 -7.50 -13.09
C LEU A 240 7.94 -7.70 -13.25
N LEU A 241 8.73 -7.32 -12.24
CA LEU A 241 10.19 -7.43 -12.26
C LEU A 241 10.67 -8.87 -12.26
N MET A 242 9.96 -9.78 -11.61
CA MET A 242 10.31 -11.20 -11.62
C MET A 242 9.94 -11.87 -12.95
N GLN A 243 8.85 -11.43 -13.60
CA GLN A 243 8.42 -11.92 -14.91
C GLN A 243 9.31 -11.41 -16.04
N HIS A 244 9.63 -10.11 -16.03
CA HIS A 244 10.47 -9.50 -17.06
C HIS A 244 11.94 -9.58 -16.65
N LYS A 245 12.69 -10.52 -17.23
CA LYS A 245 14.16 -10.63 -17.13
C LYS A 245 14.89 -9.52 -17.91
N SER A 246 14.44 -8.27 -17.78
CA SER A 246 15.05 -7.12 -18.45
C SER A 246 16.48 -6.88 -17.95
N PRO A 247 17.48 -6.68 -18.83
CA PRO A 247 18.84 -6.33 -18.41
C PRO A 247 18.90 -4.96 -17.71
N LEU A 248 17.87 -4.12 -17.87
CA LEU A 248 17.77 -2.80 -17.25
C LEU A 248 17.74 -2.83 -15.72
N ILE A 249 17.35 -3.96 -15.13
CA ILE A 249 17.20 -4.11 -13.68
C ILE A 249 17.98 -5.31 -13.17
N ARG A 250 19.01 -5.05 -12.36
CA ARG A 250 19.88 -6.07 -11.77
C ARG A 250 19.14 -6.94 -10.74
N MET A 251 19.57 -8.20 -10.63
CA MET A 251 19.01 -9.19 -9.70
C MET A 251 18.93 -8.75 -8.23
N PRO A 252 19.92 -8.07 -7.63
CA PRO A 252 19.84 -7.64 -6.24
C PRO A 252 18.65 -6.72 -5.94
N SER A 253 18.28 -5.81 -6.87
CA SER A 253 17.11 -4.94 -6.71
C SER A 253 15.80 -5.74 -6.66
N ARG A 254 15.71 -6.79 -7.50
CA ARG A 254 14.53 -7.67 -7.57
C ARG A 254 14.37 -8.48 -6.29
N LEU A 255 15.46 -9.08 -5.82
CA LEU A 255 15.47 -9.88 -4.59
C LEU A 255 15.15 -9.02 -3.36
N LEU A 256 15.66 -7.78 -3.31
CA LEU A 256 15.33 -6.83 -2.24
C LEU A 256 13.83 -6.52 -2.20
N LYS A 257 13.24 -6.20 -3.35
CA LYS A 257 11.79 -5.92 -3.48
C LYS A 257 10.94 -7.13 -3.11
N LEU A 258 11.32 -8.33 -3.58
CA LEU A 258 10.67 -9.58 -3.22
C LEU A 258 10.76 -9.85 -1.72
N GLY A 259 11.94 -9.68 -1.11
CA GLY A 259 12.14 -9.81 0.33
C GLY A 259 11.23 -8.87 1.11
N CYS A 260 11.13 -7.59 0.71
CA CYS A 260 10.24 -6.63 1.35
C CYS A 260 8.77 -7.06 1.29
N VAL A 261 8.29 -7.55 0.14
CA VAL A 261 6.90 -8.04 -0.02
C VAL A 261 6.63 -9.27 0.85
N LEU A 262 7.56 -10.23 0.89
CA LEU A 262 7.41 -11.45 1.70
C LEU A 262 7.44 -11.14 3.20
N VAL A 263 8.37 -10.31 3.65
CA VAL A 263 8.45 -9.88 5.06
C VAL A 263 7.21 -9.08 5.45
N PHE A 264 6.70 -8.21 4.58
CA PHE A 264 5.45 -7.48 4.81
C PHE A 264 4.26 -8.44 4.99
N LEU A 265 4.15 -9.46 4.13
CA LEU A 265 3.09 -10.46 4.22
C LEU A 265 3.16 -11.24 5.54
N VAL A 266 4.35 -11.71 5.92
CA VAL A 266 4.57 -12.42 7.18
C VAL A 266 4.24 -11.53 8.39
N SER A 267 4.61 -10.25 8.33
CA SER A 267 4.35 -9.28 9.40
C SER A 267 2.86 -9.13 9.71
N ILE A 268 2.01 -9.08 8.68
CA ILE A 268 0.54 -8.99 8.86
C ILE A 268 -0.02 -10.22 9.59
N VAL A 269 0.55 -11.39 9.36
CA VAL A 269 0.06 -12.67 9.92
C VAL A 269 0.52 -12.88 11.37
N ILE A 270 1.68 -12.35 11.77
CA ILE A 270 2.24 -12.56 13.12
C ILE A 270 1.34 -11.98 14.23
N SER A 271 0.77 -10.77 14.03
CA SER A 271 0.00 -10.10 15.09
C SER A 271 -1.27 -10.86 15.52
N PRO A 272 -2.10 -11.41 14.62
CA PRO A 272 -3.26 -12.23 15.02
C PRO A 272 -2.89 -13.65 15.47
N ALA A 273 -1.67 -14.13 15.21
CA ALA A 273 -1.24 -15.51 15.49
C ALA A 273 -0.80 -15.77 16.95
N LEU A 274 -0.93 -14.80 17.86
CA LEU A 274 -0.56 -14.93 19.29
C LEU A 274 -1.80 -14.97 20.22
N PRO A 275 -2.66 -16.00 20.14
CA PRO A 275 -3.92 -16.04 20.90
C PRO A 275 -3.72 -16.17 22.41
N HIS A 276 -2.60 -16.75 22.87
CA HIS A 276 -2.29 -16.97 24.28
C HIS A 276 -1.41 -15.89 24.93
N ALA A 277 -1.07 -14.84 24.18
CA ALA A 277 -0.24 -13.75 24.71
C ALA A 277 -1.05 -12.78 25.57
N SER A 278 -0.39 -12.16 26.56
CA SER A 278 -0.98 -11.10 27.37
C SER A 278 -1.41 -9.91 26.50
N ALA A 279 -2.33 -9.07 26.99
CA ALA A 279 -2.77 -7.88 26.24
C ALA A 279 -1.61 -6.94 25.88
N ILE A 280 -0.63 -6.76 26.78
CA ILE A 280 0.57 -5.96 26.56
C ILE A 280 1.46 -6.59 25.49
N GLU A 281 1.63 -7.90 25.53
CA GLU A 281 2.45 -8.60 24.54
C GLU A 281 1.83 -8.54 23.15
N ARG A 282 0.50 -8.67 23.04
CA ARG A 282 -0.23 -8.46 21.78
C ARG A 282 -0.05 -7.04 21.24
N LEU A 283 -0.06 -6.03 22.11
CA LEU A 283 0.20 -4.63 21.72
C LEU A 283 1.62 -4.46 21.17
N ASN A 284 2.63 -4.99 21.85
CA ASN A 284 4.00 -4.91 21.38
C ASN A 284 4.21 -5.69 20.08
N ALA A 285 3.63 -6.88 19.96
CA ALA A 285 3.69 -7.67 18.72
C ALA A 285 3.03 -6.93 17.55
N SER A 286 1.88 -6.29 17.79
CA SER A 286 1.21 -5.46 16.78
C SER A 286 2.05 -4.24 16.39
N GLY A 287 2.63 -3.52 17.35
CA GLY A 287 3.51 -2.39 17.06
C GLY A 287 4.80 -2.78 16.37
N ALA A 288 5.40 -3.92 16.72
CA ALA A 288 6.56 -4.50 16.04
C ALA A 288 6.22 -4.88 14.59
N SER A 289 5.09 -5.56 14.37
CA SER A 289 4.58 -5.91 13.05
C SER A 289 4.37 -4.66 12.17
N GLN A 290 3.70 -3.63 12.70
CA GLN A 290 3.49 -2.38 11.95
C GLN A 290 4.80 -1.68 11.59
N ARG A 291 5.77 -1.63 12.53
CA ARG A 291 7.09 -1.06 12.26
C ARG A 291 7.83 -1.83 11.17
N LEU A 292 7.75 -3.15 11.18
CA LEU A 292 8.36 -3.99 10.16
C LEU A 292 7.69 -3.78 8.80
N CYS A 293 6.36 -3.68 8.75
CA CYS A 293 5.61 -3.31 7.53
C CYS A 293 6.06 -1.96 6.96
N VAL A 294 6.16 -0.92 7.81
CA VAL A 294 6.61 0.41 7.36
C VAL A 294 8.06 0.38 6.91
N LEU A 295 8.95 -0.31 7.61
CA LEU A 295 10.33 -0.48 7.20
C LEU A 295 10.43 -1.17 5.83
N CYS A 296 9.62 -2.21 5.59
CA CYS A 296 9.54 -2.86 4.28
C CYS A 296 9.09 -1.88 3.18
N ILE A 297 8.09 -1.03 3.45
CA ILE A 297 7.65 0.01 2.49
C ILE A 297 8.79 1.01 2.23
N ILE A 298 9.47 1.49 3.27
CA ILE A 298 10.59 2.44 3.15
C ILE A 298 11.70 1.85 2.29
N VAL A 299 12.14 0.63 2.59
CA VAL A 299 13.20 -0.06 1.84
C VAL A 299 12.76 -0.34 0.41
N PHE A 300 11.51 -0.78 0.22
CA PHE A 300 10.95 -1.04 -1.10
C PHE A 300 10.97 0.23 -1.96
N LEU A 301 10.41 1.34 -1.46
CA LEU A 301 10.38 2.60 -2.19
C LEU A 301 11.79 3.15 -2.43
N SER A 302 12.65 3.12 -1.42
CA SER A 302 14.06 3.55 -1.55
C SER A 302 14.82 2.74 -2.60
N SER A 303 14.47 1.45 -2.77
CA SER A 303 15.12 0.59 -3.76
C SER A 303 14.87 1.03 -5.21
N TYR A 304 13.85 1.86 -5.49
CA TYR A 304 13.70 2.46 -6.81
C TYR A 304 14.89 3.33 -7.20
N THR A 305 15.65 3.88 -6.25
CA THR A 305 16.88 4.60 -6.57
C THR A 305 17.90 3.72 -7.29
N LEU A 306 18.00 2.43 -6.93
CA LEU A 306 18.90 1.49 -7.63
C LEU A 306 18.48 1.31 -9.09
N ASP A 307 17.18 1.24 -9.34
CA ASP A 307 16.60 1.08 -10.68
C ASP A 307 16.81 2.37 -11.50
N MET A 308 16.53 3.53 -10.91
CA MET A 308 16.63 4.83 -11.58
C MET A 308 18.07 5.20 -11.92
N VAL A 309 19.03 4.85 -11.06
CA VAL A 309 20.46 5.02 -11.37
C VAL A 309 20.88 4.13 -12.55
N GLN A 310 20.36 2.90 -12.64
CA GLN A 310 20.63 2.00 -13.77
C GLN A 310 20.00 2.52 -15.07
N LEU A 311 18.73 2.93 -15.03
CA LEU A 311 18.05 3.54 -16.20
C LEU A 311 18.81 4.79 -16.68
N ARG A 312 19.22 5.65 -15.74
CA ARG A 312 20.03 6.84 -16.07
C ARG A 312 21.34 6.47 -16.76
N ALA A 313 22.04 5.45 -16.28
CA ALA A 313 23.29 5.00 -16.89
C ALA A 313 23.06 4.54 -18.34
N ALA A 314 21.98 3.78 -18.59
CA ALA A 314 21.60 3.36 -19.94
C ALA A 314 21.28 4.55 -20.87
N TYR A 315 20.59 5.59 -20.37
CA TYR A 315 20.35 6.82 -21.14
C TYR A 315 21.64 7.55 -21.53
N LEU A 316 22.59 7.64 -20.60
CA LEU A 316 23.87 8.33 -20.85
C LEU A 316 24.79 7.55 -21.79
N ALA A 317 24.73 6.23 -21.76
CA ALA A 317 25.49 5.37 -22.66
C ALA A 317 24.93 5.37 -24.10
N GLY A 318 23.74 5.94 -24.33
CA GLY A 318 23.04 5.84 -25.61
C GLY A 318 22.59 4.41 -25.94
N GLU A 319 22.61 3.51 -24.96
CA GLU A 319 22.23 2.09 -25.10
C GLU A 319 20.72 1.90 -25.19
N GLU A 320 19.94 2.91 -24.82
CA GLU A 320 18.58 3.01 -25.33
C GLU A 320 18.60 3.57 -26.74
N GLU A 321 18.49 2.68 -27.73
CA GLU A 321 17.92 3.05 -29.02
C GLU A 321 16.61 3.82 -28.77
N SER A 322 16.69 5.14 -28.99
CA SER A 322 15.64 6.13 -29.08
C SER A 322 14.21 5.69 -28.66
N PRO A 323 13.62 6.29 -27.62
CA PRO A 323 12.19 6.12 -27.29
C PRO A 323 11.24 6.54 -28.43
N LEU A 324 11.76 7.19 -29.48
CA LEU A 324 11.01 7.58 -30.68
C LEU A 324 10.93 6.48 -31.75
N THR A 325 11.68 5.39 -31.63
CA THR A 325 11.45 4.17 -32.41
C THR A 325 10.60 3.20 -31.60
N MET A 326 9.42 3.65 -31.17
CA MET A 326 8.29 2.74 -31.22
C MET A 326 8.11 2.40 -32.70
N PRO A 327 8.31 1.16 -33.18
CA PRO A 327 7.71 0.77 -34.44
C PRO A 327 6.22 0.84 -34.18
N MET A 328 5.61 2.00 -34.42
CA MET A 328 4.24 2.04 -34.87
C MET A 328 4.26 1.27 -36.19
N PRO A 329 3.66 0.06 -36.29
CA PRO A 329 3.40 -0.52 -37.59
C PRO A 329 2.24 0.25 -38.20
N VAL A 330 2.43 1.54 -38.45
CA VAL A 330 1.63 2.26 -39.43
C VAL A 330 2.25 1.89 -40.77
N ARG A 331 1.96 0.67 -41.22
CA ARG A 331 1.85 0.38 -42.65
C ARG A 331 0.75 1.32 -43.14
N LEU A 332 1.12 2.54 -43.52
CA LEU A 332 0.39 3.27 -44.53
C LEU A 332 0.52 2.38 -45.77
N GLY A 333 -0.46 1.50 -45.97
CA GLY A 333 -0.67 0.92 -47.27
C GLY A 333 -0.81 2.10 -48.21
N ALA A 334 0.19 2.29 -49.05
CA ALA A 334 0.06 3.20 -50.17
C ALA A 334 -1.21 2.76 -50.93
N PRO A 335 -2.16 3.67 -51.20
CA PRO A 335 -3.27 3.33 -52.07
C PRO A 335 -2.67 2.90 -53.41
N SER A 336 -2.80 1.62 -53.73
CA SER A 336 -2.48 1.12 -55.05
C SER A 336 -3.42 1.82 -56.03
N HIS A 337 -2.87 2.74 -56.82
CA HIS A 337 -3.53 3.27 -58.00
C HIS A 337 -3.68 2.12 -59.00
N SER A 338 -4.84 1.46 -59.02
CA SER A 338 -5.27 0.71 -60.20
C SER A 338 -5.65 1.72 -61.28
N LYS A 339 -4.68 2.04 -62.14
CA LYS A 339 -4.98 2.52 -63.49
C LYS A 339 -5.58 1.34 -64.25
N SER A 340 -6.86 1.41 -64.58
CA SER A 340 -7.42 0.66 -65.70
C SER A 340 -7.17 1.44 -66.99
N PRO A 341 -6.40 0.91 -67.96
CA PRO A 341 -6.44 1.36 -69.35
C PRO A 341 -7.61 0.65 -70.09
N PRO A 342 -7.95 1.11 -71.32
CA PRO A 342 -9.31 1.27 -71.86
C PRO A 342 -10.10 0.00 -72.15
#